data_AF-A0A1V3PNM0-F1
#
_entry.id   AF-A0A1V3PNM0-F1
#
_cell.length_a   1.000
_cell.length_b   1.000
_cell.length_c   1.000
_cell.angle_alpha   90.00
_cell.angle_beta   90.00
_cell.angle_gamma   90.00
#
_symmetry.space_group_name_H-M   'P 1'
#
loop_
_entity.id
_entity.type
_entity.pdbx_description
1 polymer ?
#
loop_
_entity_poly.entity_id
_entity_poly.type
_entity_poly.pdbx_seq_one_letter_code
_entity_poly.pdbx_strand_id
1 'polypeptide(L)'
;MVHLHLTKPTEWMNVELSKAVLSPARRRAPFMTEKFAELVKGLAAPEVNLVELRKGNQQSLGGLRTTIRPSAWLVGRIAELGLGLSDLGCERALLGEPLELRGKKVKRFVGGKVVFLAEKLPLPQSEDVARIRKEMDEINAWIAETNVSWHGDEQEDRVDLGKRFLKRIFNNGSFEAGDGSTVGSGSQWRRDLGWMVF
;
A
#
# COMPACT_ATOMS: atom_id res chain seq x y z
N MET A 1 -11.76 1.17 -0.32
CA MET A 1 -12.92 0.41 0.21
C MET A 1 -13.42 -0.66 -0.74
N VAL A 2 -13.80 -0.33 -1.97
CA VAL A 2 -14.17 -1.31 -3.01
C VAL A 2 -13.07 -2.38 -3.16
N HIS A 3 -11.82 -1.93 -3.25
CA HIS A 3 -10.64 -2.80 -3.25
C HIS A 3 -10.60 -3.83 -2.11
N LEU A 4 -10.83 -3.40 -0.87
CA LEU A 4 -10.85 -4.29 0.30
C LEU A 4 -12.00 -5.29 0.19
N HIS A 5 -13.18 -4.87 -0.27
CA HIS A 5 -14.32 -5.80 -0.43
C HIS A 5 -14.07 -6.83 -1.54
N LEU A 6 -13.42 -6.45 -2.65
CA LEU A 6 -13.09 -7.38 -3.73
C LEU A 6 -12.02 -8.42 -3.34
N THR A 7 -11.08 -8.03 -2.48
CA THR A 7 -10.03 -8.93 -1.97
C THR A 7 -10.47 -9.72 -0.74
N LYS A 8 -11.25 -9.10 0.15
CA LYS A 8 -11.65 -9.60 1.46
C LYS A 8 -13.09 -9.17 1.81
N PRO A 9 -14.12 -9.83 1.26
CA PRO A 9 -15.50 -9.34 1.24
C PRO A 9 -16.12 -9.04 2.61
N THR A 10 -15.65 -9.73 3.65
CA THR A 10 -16.19 -9.66 5.01
C THR A 10 -15.37 -8.76 5.95
N GLU A 11 -14.21 -8.26 5.52
CA GLU A 11 -13.34 -7.48 6.38
C GLU A 11 -13.79 -6.02 6.53
N TRP A 12 -13.51 -5.47 7.70
CA TRP A 12 -13.71 -4.07 8.03
C TRP A 12 -12.38 -3.32 7.95
N MET A 13 -12.38 -2.15 7.31
CA MET A 13 -11.21 -1.27 7.21
C MET A 13 -11.13 -0.37 8.42
N ASN A 14 -9.96 -0.28 9.07
CA ASN A 14 -9.73 0.75 10.08
C ASN A 14 -9.64 2.14 9.43
N VAL A 15 -10.26 3.14 10.06
CA VAL A 15 -10.17 4.53 9.64
C VAL A 15 -9.88 5.43 10.83
N GLU A 16 -8.86 6.29 10.68
CA GLU A 16 -8.46 7.24 11.72
C GLU A 16 -9.31 8.50 11.59
N LEU A 17 -10.19 8.75 12.56
CA LEU A 17 -11.07 9.93 12.59
C LEU A 17 -10.78 10.89 13.75
N SER A 18 -9.81 10.58 14.61
CA SER A 18 -9.51 11.39 15.78
C SER A 18 -8.63 12.59 15.40
N LYS A 19 -8.96 13.77 15.94
CA LYS A 19 -8.22 15.01 15.67
C LYS A 19 -6.72 14.91 15.98
N ALA A 20 -6.37 14.18 17.05
CA ALA A 20 -4.97 13.97 17.43
C ALA A 20 -4.16 13.25 16.34
N VAL A 21 -4.77 12.25 15.68
CA VAL A 21 -4.12 11.45 14.64
C VAL A 21 -4.13 12.16 13.28
N LEU A 22 -5.15 12.99 13.03
CA LEU A 22 -5.26 13.80 11.81
C LEU A 22 -4.40 15.07 11.81
N SER A 23 -3.70 15.35 12.92
CA SER A 23 -2.81 16.50 13.01
C SER A 23 -1.65 16.41 12.01
N PRO A 24 -1.14 17.54 11.46
CA PRO A 24 -0.07 17.51 10.47
C PRO A 24 1.19 16.76 10.91
N ALA A 25 1.50 16.77 12.20
CA ALA A 25 2.66 16.11 12.78
C ALA A 25 2.50 14.59 12.96
N ARG A 26 1.27 14.07 12.99
CA ARG A 26 0.99 12.65 13.29
C ARG A 26 0.26 11.92 12.16
N ARG A 27 -0.32 12.63 11.21
CA ARG A 27 -1.04 12.03 10.09
C ARG A 27 -0.09 11.19 9.24
N ARG A 28 -0.54 9.97 8.90
CA ARG A 28 0.26 9.02 8.11
C ARG A 28 0.28 9.35 6.63
N ALA A 29 -0.74 10.06 6.14
CA ALA A 29 -0.80 10.51 4.76
C ALA A 29 -1.29 11.98 4.67
N PRO A 30 -0.86 12.73 3.65
CA PRO A 30 -1.23 14.14 3.48
C PRO A 30 -2.74 14.38 3.37
N PHE A 31 -3.49 13.41 2.81
CA PHE A 31 -4.95 13.53 2.66
C PHE A 31 -5.72 13.29 3.96
N MET A 32 -5.11 12.67 4.97
CA MET A 32 -5.74 12.35 6.25
C MET A 32 -5.85 13.60 7.12
N THR A 33 -6.86 14.41 6.79
CA THR A 33 -7.18 15.71 7.38
C THR A 33 -8.53 15.66 8.09
N GLU A 34 -8.93 16.73 8.77
CA GLU A 34 -10.31 16.84 9.29
C GLU A 34 -11.35 16.73 8.16
N LYS A 35 -11.07 17.28 6.97
CA LYS A 35 -11.93 17.14 5.79
C LYS A 35 -12.10 15.68 5.34
N PHE A 36 -11.05 14.86 5.45
CA PHE A 36 -11.16 13.42 5.20
C PHE A 36 -12.12 12.75 6.19
N ALA A 37 -12.04 13.12 7.48
CA ALA A 37 -12.94 12.57 8.47
C ALA A 37 -14.40 13.02 8.27
N GLU A 38 -14.62 14.27 7.85
CA GLU A 38 -15.95 14.77 7.46
C GLU A 38 -16.49 14.02 6.24
N LEU A 39 -15.67 13.83 5.20
CA LEU A 39 -16.04 13.06 4.01
C LEU A 39 -16.47 11.64 4.38
N VAL A 40 -15.68 10.93 5.19
CA VAL A 40 -16.01 9.56 5.62
C VAL A 40 -17.34 9.50 6.38
N LYS A 41 -17.62 10.49 7.23
CA LYS A 41 -18.92 10.58 7.93
C LYS A 41 -20.06 10.89 6.96
N GLY A 42 -19.85 11.77 5.98
CA GLY A 42 -20.83 12.09 4.96
C GLY A 42 -21.18 10.89 4.08
N LEU A 43 -20.18 10.09 3.70
CA LEU A 43 -20.39 8.83 2.95
C LEU A 43 -21.19 7.78 3.75
N ALA A 44 -21.14 7.87 5.08
CA ALA A 44 -21.89 7.01 5.99
C ALA A 44 -23.22 7.61 6.47
N ALA A 45 -23.56 8.82 6.03
CA ALA A 45 -24.83 9.44 6.38
C ALA A 45 -25.99 8.64 5.74
N PRO A 46 -27.15 8.49 6.41
CA PRO A 46 -28.26 7.67 5.90
C PRO A 46 -28.75 8.07 4.50
N GLU A 47 -28.62 9.35 4.15
CA GLU A 47 -29.04 9.90 2.86
C GLU A 47 -28.10 9.49 1.72
N VAL A 48 -26.83 9.21 2.04
CA VAL A 48 -25.80 8.81 1.08
C VAL A 48 -25.63 7.29 1.07
N ASN A 49 -25.57 6.67 2.26
CA ASN A 49 -25.52 5.22 2.48
C ASN A 49 -24.52 4.47 1.58
N LEU A 50 -23.35 5.05 1.33
CA LEU A 50 -22.27 4.40 0.57
C LEU A 50 -21.38 3.54 1.46
N VAL A 51 -21.29 3.91 2.73
CA VAL A 51 -20.36 3.32 3.70
C VAL A 51 -21.10 2.99 4.99
N GLU A 52 -20.88 1.79 5.50
CA GLU A 52 -21.22 1.47 6.88
C GLU A 52 -20.06 1.87 7.79
N LEU A 53 -20.36 2.62 8.85
CA LEU A 53 -19.37 3.12 9.80
C LEU A 53 -19.68 2.65 11.22
N ARG A 54 -18.69 2.02 11.87
CA ARG A 54 -18.75 1.60 13.27
C ARG A 54 -17.71 2.35 14.07
N LYS A 55 -18.14 3.19 15.00
CA LYS A 55 -17.24 3.93 15.91
C LYS A 55 -16.86 3.03 17.08
N GLY A 56 -15.59 3.08 17.46
CA GLY A 56 -15.09 2.43 18.68
C GLY A 56 -15.28 0.92 18.70
N ASN A 57 -15.14 0.25 17.56
CA ASN A 57 -15.14 -1.20 17.52
C ASN A 57 -13.87 -1.74 18.20
N GLN A 58 -14.05 -2.62 19.18
CA GLN A 58 -12.93 -3.25 19.88
C GLN A 58 -12.41 -4.41 19.02
N GLN A 59 -11.18 -4.30 18.53
CA GLN A 59 -10.55 -5.41 17.84
C GLN A 59 -9.96 -6.38 18.87
N SER A 60 -9.97 -7.68 18.56
CA SER A 60 -9.56 -8.77 19.46
C SER A 60 -8.15 -8.62 20.07
N LEU A 61 -7.28 -7.81 19.46
CA LEU A 61 -5.91 -7.54 19.91
C LEU A 61 -5.58 -6.03 19.96
N GLY A 62 -6.58 -5.13 20.07
CA GLY A 62 -6.35 -3.68 19.99
C GLY A 62 -7.34 -2.81 20.75
N GLY A 63 -6.99 -1.51 20.85
CA GLY A 63 -7.88 -0.48 21.39
C GLY A 63 -9.09 -0.19 20.49
N LEU A 64 -10.01 0.65 20.97
CA LEU A 64 -11.20 1.08 20.24
C LEU A 64 -10.81 1.78 18.93
N ARG A 65 -11.22 1.22 17.78
CA ARG A 65 -10.95 1.80 16.45
C ARG A 65 -12.25 2.09 15.72
N THR A 66 -12.26 3.14 14.91
CA THR A 66 -13.37 3.35 13.97
C THR A 66 -13.12 2.51 12.74
N THR A 67 -14.13 1.78 12.29
CA THR A 67 -14.03 0.91 11.14
C THR A 67 -15.13 1.20 10.13
N ILE A 68 -14.82 0.99 8.85
CA ILE A 68 -15.74 1.18 7.73
C ILE A 68 -15.76 -0.03 6.80
N ARG A 69 -16.89 -0.25 6.14
CA ARG A 69 -17.04 -1.20 5.02
C ARG A 69 -18.05 -0.68 3.99
N PRO A 70 -18.02 -1.15 2.74
CA PRO A 70 -19.06 -0.81 1.77
C PRO A 70 -20.44 -1.17 2.31
N SER A 71 -21.43 -0.31 2.10
CA SER A 71 -22.82 -0.64 2.43
C SER A 71 -23.36 -1.74 1.52
N ALA A 72 -24.44 -2.40 1.94
CA ALA A 72 -25.14 -3.38 1.11
C ALA A 72 -25.54 -2.82 -0.26
N TRP A 73 -25.94 -1.54 -0.32
CA TRP A 73 -26.26 -0.85 -1.58
C TRP A 73 -25.04 -0.79 -2.50
N LEU A 74 -23.88 -0.36 -1.99
CA LEU A 74 -22.65 -0.25 -2.78
C LEU A 74 -22.15 -1.63 -3.22
N VAL A 75 -22.27 -2.65 -2.38
CA VAL A 75 -21.96 -4.05 -2.72
C VAL A 75 -22.85 -4.53 -3.88
N GLY A 76 -24.16 -4.27 -3.82
CA GLY A 76 -25.08 -4.60 -4.92
C GLY A 76 -24.67 -3.93 -6.23
N ARG A 77 -24.31 -2.65 -6.19
CA ARG A 77 -23.83 -1.91 -7.37
C ARG A 77 -22.52 -2.44 -7.94
N ILE A 78 -21.58 -2.85 -7.09
CA ILE A 78 -20.32 -3.49 -7.52
C ILE A 78 -20.64 -4.78 -8.31
N ALA A 79 -21.54 -5.60 -7.79
CA ALA A 79 -21.94 -6.85 -8.43
C ALA A 79 -22.71 -6.62 -9.74
N GLU A 80 -23.69 -5.71 -9.74
CA GLU A 80 -24.49 -5.36 -10.93
C GLU A 80 -23.64 -4.83 -12.09
N LEU A 81 -22.61 -4.05 -11.77
CA LEU A 81 -21.69 -3.49 -12.76
C LEU A 81 -20.55 -4.44 -13.14
N GLY A 82 -20.46 -5.62 -12.50
CA GLY A 82 -19.39 -6.58 -12.73
C GLY A 82 -17.99 -6.04 -12.40
N LEU A 83 -17.89 -5.08 -11.47
CA LEU A 83 -16.62 -4.43 -11.14
C LEU A 83 -15.66 -5.43 -10.47
N GLY A 84 -14.52 -5.65 -11.12
CA GLY A 84 -13.39 -6.41 -10.63
C GLY A 84 -12.21 -5.53 -10.20
N LEU A 85 -11.15 -6.18 -9.73
CA LEU A 85 -9.90 -5.48 -9.36
C LEU A 85 -9.24 -4.80 -10.57
N SER A 86 -9.45 -5.33 -11.77
CA SER A 86 -8.98 -4.73 -13.04
C SER A 86 -9.61 -3.37 -13.35
N ASP A 87 -10.83 -3.12 -12.86
CA ASP A 87 -11.54 -1.86 -13.09
C ASP A 87 -11.11 -0.77 -12.10
N LEU A 88 -10.46 -1.18 -11.00
CA LEU A 88 -9.82 -0.27 -10.07
C LEU A 88 -8.45 0.11 -10.62
N GLY A 89 -8.43 1.11 -11.50
CA GLY A 89 -7.18 1.69 -11.99
C GLY A 89 -6.26 2.11 -10.83
N CYS A 90 -4.96 2.01 -11.06
CA CYS A 90 -3.96 2.53 -10.14
C CYS A 90 -3.30 3.77 -10.78
N GLU A 91 -3.47 4.93 -10.16
CA GLU A 91 -2.80 6.13 -10.65
C GLU A 91 -1.30 6.01 -10.36
N ARG A 92 -0.49 5.93 -11.43
CA ARG A 92 0.96 5.68 -11.31
C ARG A 92 1.67 6.74 -10.48
N ALA A 93 1.23 7.98 -10.54
CA ALA A 93 1.76 9.07 -9.73
C ALA A 93 1.61 8.81 -8.21
N LEU A 94 0.65 7.97 -7.81
CA LEU A 94 0.39 7.63 -6.41
C LEU A 94 1.14 6.37 -5.93
N LEU A 95 1.76 5.61 -6.84
CA LEU A 95 2.57 4.43 -6.50
C LEU A 95 3.94 4.79 -5.91
N GLY A 96 4.32 6.06 -6.02
CA GLY A 96 5.50 6.62 -5.37
C GLY A 96 6.80 6.44 -6.16
N GLU A 97 7.91 6.67 -5.49
CA GLU A 97 9.24 6.63 -6.09
C GLU A 97 9.67 5.17 -6.42
N PRO A 98 10.00 4.84 -7.69
CA PRO A 98 10.41 3.50 -8.11
C PRO A 98 11.80 3.11 -7.60
N LEU A 99 12.60 4.04 -7.09
CA LEU A 99 13.93 3.78 -6.52
C LEU A 99 13.92 3.86 -4.99
N GLU A 100 14.67 3.00 -4.33
CA GLU A 100 14.91 3.11 -2.89
C GLU A 100 16.39 2.93 -2.58
N LEU A 101 16.98 3.92 -1.91
CA LEU A 101 18.31 3.78 -1.34
C LEU A 101 18.20 3.43 0.15
N ARG A 102 18.76 2.28 0.52
CA ARG A 102 18.85 1.84 1.92
C ARG A 102 20.28 1.98 2.40
N GLY A 103 20.44 2.51 3.60
CA GLY A 103 21.73 2.53 4.29
C GLY A 103 22.17 1.14 4.73
N LYS A 104 23.24 1.10 5.53
CA LYS A 104 23.69 -0.15 6.15
C LYS A 104 22.64 -0.63 7.16
N LYS A 105 22.45 -1.96 7.23
CA LYS A 105 21.61 -2.56 8.26
C LYS A 105 22.27 -2.38 9.61
N VAL A 106 21.55 -1.75 10.54
CA VAL A 106 22.00 -1.56 11.92
C VAL A 106 21.13 -2.38 12.86
N LYS A 107 21.76 -2.94 13.89
CA LYS A 107 21.09 -3.65 14.98
C LYS A 107 20.25 -2.63 15.77
N ARG A 108 18.94 -2.81 15.80
CA ARG A 108 18.01 -2.01 16.61
C ARG A 108 17.21 -2.92 17.53
N PHE A 109 16.83 -2.39 18.68
CA PHE A 109 15.92 -3.06 19.59
C PHE A 109 14.52 -2.49 19.40
N VAL A 110 13.58 -3.31 18.93
CA VAL A 110 12.20 -2.90 18.64
C VAL A 110 11.28 -3.93 19.26
N GLY A 111 10.41 -3.49 20.18
CA GLY A 111 9.38 -4.35 20.79
C GLY A 111 9.95 -5.58 21.51
N GLY A 112 11.05 -5.43 22.25
CA GLY A 112 11.66 -6.55 22.99
C GLY A 112 12.55 -7.48 22.15
N LYS A 113 12.68 -7.23 20.84
CA LYS A 113 13.45 -8.07 19.92
C LYS A 113 14.55 -7.27 19.23
N VAL A 114 15.68 -7.94 19.01
CA VAL A 114 16.74 -7.43 18.16
C VAL A 114 16.35 -7.62 16.70
N VAL A 115 16.33 -6.53 15.94
CA VAL A 115 16.06 -6.52 14.50
C VAL A 115 17.16 -5.77 13.76
N PHE A 116 17.49 -6.21 12.55
CA PHE A 116 18.41 -5.49 11.66
C PHE A 116 17.62 -4.65 10.68
N LEU A 117 17.67 -3.33 10.85
CA LEU A 117 16.93 -2.37 10.01
C LEU A 117 17.91 -1.49 9.25
N ALA A 118 17.64 -1.29 7.96
CA ALA A 118 18.31 -0.28 7.16
C ALA A 118 17.43 0.96 7.09
N GLU A 119 18.02 2.12 7.28
CA GLU A 119 17.33 3.40 7.10
C GLU A 119 17.17 3.72 5.62
N LYS A 120 16.04 4.33 5.25
CA LYS A 120 15.85 4.85 3.90
C LYS A 120 16.62 6.17 3.77
N LEU A 121 17.56 6.20 2.85
CA LEU A 121 18.39 7.36 2.54
C LEU A 121 17.75 8.19 1.41
N PRO A 122 18.01 9.51 1.36
CA PRO A 122 17.63 10.33 0.22
C PRO A 122 18.37 9.86 -1.04
N LEU A 123 17.68 9.88 -2.18
CA LEU A 123 18.31 9.65 -3.48
C LEU A 123 19.12 10.88 -3.86
N PRO A 124 20.38 10.73 -4.30
CA PRO A 124 21.16 11.85 -4.81
C PRO A 124 20.54 12.38 -6.10
N GLN A 125 20.66 13.69 -6.32
CA GLN A 125 20.27 14.34 -7.57
C GLN A 125 21.43 14.21 -8.56
N SER A 126 21.57 13.03 -9.17
CA SER A 126 22.59 12.76 -10.19
C SER A 126 21.95 12.29 -11.50
N GLU A 127 22.67 12.44 -12.60
CA GLU A 127 22.25 11.98 -13.92
C GLU A 127 22.02 10.46 -13.95
N ASP A 128 22.83 9.69 -13.24
CA ASP A 128 22.65 8.24 -13.11
C ASP A 128 21.33 7.87 -12.43
N VAL A 129 20.97 8.57 -11.34
CA VAL A 129 19.69 8.35 -10.66
C VAL A 129 18.52 8.74 -11.57
N ALA A 130 18.65 9.83 -12.31
CA ALA A 130 17.63 10.26 -13.28
C ALA A 130 17.44 9.23 -14.41
N ARG A 131 18.55 8.67 -14.94
CA ARG A 131 18.54 7.62 -15.96
C ARG A 131 17.89 6.34 -15.45
N ILE A 132 18.31 5.83 -14.29
CA ILE A 132 17.74 4.60 -13.72
C ILE A 132 16.26 4.80 -13.39
N ARG A 133 15.86 6.00 -12.92
CA ARG A 133 14.45 6.31 -12.67
C ARG A 133 13.64 6.20 -13.95
N LYS A 134 14.13 6.80 -15.04
CA LYS A 134 13.49 6.72 -16.35
C LYS A 134 13.35 5.27 -16.84
N GLU A 135 14.41 4.47 -16.72
CA GLU A 135 14.36 3.03 -17.07
C GLU A 135 13.30 2.28 -16.26
N MET A 136 13.22 2.53 -14.95
CA MET A 136 12.21 1.91 -14.10
C MET A 136 10.79 2.37 -14.44
N ASP A 137 10.62 3.64 -14.81
CA ASP A 137 9.34 4.18 -15.26
C ASP A 137 8.88 3.55 -16.59
N GLU A 138 9.81 3.29 -17.51
CA GLU A 138 9.54 2.57 -18.76
C GLU A 138 9.13 1.11 -18.48
N ILE A 139 9.85 0.40 -17.61
CA ILE A 139 9.50 -0.98 -17.20
C ILE A 139 8.11 -1.01 -16.55
N ASN A 140 7.84 -0.09 -15.62
CA ASN A 140 6.54 -0.01 -14.96
C ASN A 140 5.41 0.39 -15.90
N ALA A 141 5.68 1.17 -16.95
CA ALA A 141 4.72 1.45 -18.01
C ALA A 141 4.37 0.16 -18.75
N TRP A 142 5.39 -0.56 -19.20
CA TRP A 142 5.21 -1.81 -19.93
C TRP A 142 4.48 -2.87 -19.10
N ILE A 143 4.82 -3.04 -17.82
CA ILE A 143 4.14 -3.97 -16.90
C ILE A 143 2.64 -3.62 -16.77
N ALA A 144 2.31 -2.32 -16.70
CA ALA A 144 0.95 -1.86 -16.55
C ALA A 144 0.10 -2.14 -17.81
N GLU A 145 0.69 -1.96 -18.99
CA GLU A 145 0.04 -2.22 -20.29
C GLU A 145 -0.07 -3.72 -20.61
N THR A 146 0.84 -4.53 -20.04
CA THR A 146 0.86 -5.97 -20.33
C THR A 146 -0.39 -6.64 -19.78
N ASN A 147 -1.06 -7.43 -20.63
CA ASN A 147 -2.18 -8.26 -20.22
C ASN A 147 -1.67 -9.51 -19.47
N VAL A 148 -1.46 -9.36 -18.16
CA VAL A 148 -1.03 -10.44 -17.27
C VAL A 148 -2.25 -11.00 -16.55
N SER A 149 -2.55 -12.27 -16.76
CA SER A 149 -3.56 -13.02 -16.00
C SER A 149 -2.90 -13.84 -14.90
N TRP A 150 -3.55 -13.93 -13.75
CA TRP A 150 -3.22 -14.89 -12.70
C TRP A 150 -3.96 -16.21 -12.97
N HIS A 151 -3.23 -17.32 -13.00
CA HIS A 151 -3.78 -18.67 -13.22
C HIS A 151 -3.58 -19.57 -11.99
N GLY A 152 -3.60 -19.01 -10.78
CA GLY A 152 -3.51 -19.79 -9.54
C GLY A 152 -4.85 -20.35 -9.08
N ASP A 153 -4.80 -21.17 -8.04
CA ASP A 153 -5.96 -21.84 -7.45
C ASP A 153 -6.86 -20.84 -6.69
N GLU A 154 -8.18 -21.00 -6.77
CA GLU A 154 -9.16 -20.04 -6.21
C GLU A 154 -9.11 -19.93 -4.67
N GLN A 155 -8.41 -20.85 -4.01
CA GLN A 155 -8.25 -20.91 -2.55
C GLN A 155 -7.07 -20.11 -2.00
N GLU A 156 -6.12 -19.65 -2.83
CA GLU A 156 -5.05 -18.76 -2.41
C GLU A 156 -5.44 -17.28 -2.59
N ASP A 157 -4.95 -16.43 -1.69
CA ASP A 157 -5.16 -14.98 -1.66
C ASP A 157 -5.27 -14.39 -3.07
N ARG A 158 -6.46 -13.88 -3.42
CA ARG A 158 -6.72 -13.23 -4.72
C ARG A 158 -5.60 -12.23 -5.00
N VAL A 159 -4.75 -12.55 -5.97
CA VAL A 159 -3.60 -11.70 -6.31
C VAL A 159 -4.14 -10.41 -6.91
N ASP A 160 -3.83 -9.31 -6.25
CA ASP A 160 -4.21 -7.99 -6.71
C ASP A 160 -3.34 -7.56 -7.89
N LEU A 161 -3.82 -7.88 -9.10
CA LEU A 161 -3.21 -7.48 -10.35
C LEU A 161 -3.20 -5.95 -10.55
N GLY A 162 -3.91 -5.15 -9.74
CA GLY A 162 -3.82 -3.70 -9.75
C GLY A 162 -2.52 -3.16 -9.15
N LYS A 163 -1.83 -3.94 -8.32
CA LYS A 163 -0.57 -3.55 -7.63
C LYS A 163 0.70 -3.94 -8.39
N ARG A 164 0.65 -3.92 -9.72
CA ARG A 164 1.80 -4.24 -10.55
C ARG A 164 2.74 -3.03 -10.65
N PHE A 165 3.62 -2.89 -9.67
CA PHE A 165 4.64 -1.84 -9.62
C PHE A 165 5.97 -2.42 -9.13
N LEU A 166 7.02 -2.23 -9.93
CA LEU A 166 8.36 -2.69 -9.63
C LEU A 166 9.15 -1.57 -8.97
N LYS A 167 9.83 -1.93 -7.88
CA LYS A 167 10.75 -1.05 -7.17
C LYS A 167 12.17 -1.61 -7.20
N ARG A 168 13.15 -0.76 -7.51
CA ARG A 168 14.57 -1.13 -7.42
C ARG A 168 15.15 -0.64 -6.10
N ILE A 169 15.64 -1.58 -5.29
CA ILE A 169 16.19 -1.31 -3.96
C ILE A 169 17.72 -1.43 -4.00
N PHE A 170 18.39 -0.32 -3.76
CA PHE A 170 19.83 -0.20 -3.56
C PHE A 170 20.14 -0.32 -2.06
N ASN A 171 21.20 -1.06 -1.72
CA ASN A 171 21.57 -1.30 -0.33
C ASN A 171 22.93 -0.68 -0.01
N ASN A 172 23.22 -0.55 1.29
CA ASN A 172 24.49 -0.03 1.80
C ASN A 172 24.86 1.38 1.31
N GLY A 173 23.87 2.18 0.93
CA GLY A 173 24.09 3.56 0.47
C GLY A 173 24.80 3.67 -0.87
N SER A 174 24.85 2.61 -1.67
CA SER A 174 25.55 2.61 -2.97
C SER A 174 24.67 2.06 -4.09
N PHE A 175 24.85 2.65 -5.28
CA PHE A 175 24.26 2.19 -6.54
C PHE A 175 25.09 1.07 -7.21
N GLU A 176 26.37 0.94 -6.82
CA GLU A 176 27.32 -0.04 -7.36
C GLU A 176 27.20 -1.42 -6.69
N ALA A 177 26.53 -1.52 -5.54
CA ALA A 177 26.36 -2.78 -4.81
C ALA A 177 25.32 -3.73 -5.47
N GLY A 178 25.29 -3.77 -6.79
CA GLY A 178 24.34 -4.52 -7.63
C GLY A 178 24.92 -5.72 -8.37
N ASP A 179 26.24 -5.93 -8.39
CA ASP A 179 26.90 -6.99 -9.18
C ASP A 179 27.91 -7.85 -8.41
N GLY A 180 28.06 -7.64 -7.10
CA GLY A 180 28.97 -8.40 -6.24
C GLY A 180 28.47 -9.82 -5.95
N SER A 181 28.92 -10.78 -6.75
CA SER A 181 28.99 -12.20 -6.45
C SER A 181 29.65 -12.45 -5.09
N THR A 182 28.85 -12.50 -4.04
CA THR A 182 29.19 -13.20 -2.79
C THR A 182 28.06 -14.19 -2.56
N VAL A 183 28.40 -15.47 -2.58
CA VAL A 183 27.51 -16.61 -2.34
C VAL A 183 26.65 -16.32 -1.10
N GLY A 184 25.38 -15.94 -1.34
CA GLY A 184 24.46 -15.49 -0.29
C GLY A 184 23.52 -14.35 -0.72
N SER A 185 22.60 -14.63 -1.65
CA SER A 185 21.34 -13.87 -1.82
C SER A 185 21.48 -12.40 -2.31
N GLY A 186 22.01 -12.21 -3.53
CA GLY A 186 21.89 -10.95 -4.29
C GLY A 186 20.60 -10.93 -5.11
N SER A 187 19.95 -9.76 -5.16
CA SER A 187 18.67 -9.50 -5.85
C SER A 187 17.45 -10.22 -5.27
N GLN A 188 17.05 -9.84 -4.04
CA GLN A 188 15.73 -10.23 -3.55
C GLN A 188 14.66 -9.38 -4.24
N TRP A 189 14.10 -9.90 -5.35
CA TRP A 189 12.78 -9.49 -5.82
C TRP A 189 11.78 -9.84 -4.71
N ARG A 190 11.47 -8.88 -3.83
CA ARG A 190 10.35 -9.06 -2.92
C ARG A 190 9.08 -8.80 -3.71
N ARG A 191 8.27 -9.85 -3.88
CA ARG A 191 6.83 -9.67 -3.92
C ARG A 191 6.50 -8.96 -2.61
N ASP A 192 6.05 -7.72 -2.66
CA ASP A 192 5.48 -7.04 -1.48
C ASP A 192 4.14 -7.71 -1.14
N LEU A 193 4.23 -8.96 -0.67
CA LEU A 193 3.19 -9.58 0.13
C LEU A 193 3.37 -9.06 1.56
N GLY A 194 2.55 -8.06 1.87
CA GLY A 194 2.12 -7.78 3.23
C GLY A 194 3.09 -6.99 4.09
N TRP A 195 2.94 -5.67 4.09
CA TRP A 195 2.75 -4.91 5.34
C TRP A 195 1.73 -3.79 5.05
N MET A 196 0.46 -4.19 4.93
CA MET A 196 -0.66 -3.28 5.07
C MET A 196 -0.82 -3.01 6.56
N VAL A 197 -0.07 -2.04 7.09
CA VAL A 197 -0.37 -1.48 8.40
C VAL A 197 -1.56 -0.55 8.20
N PHE A 198 -2.76 -1.09 8.43
CA PHE A 198 -4.01 -0.34 8.51
C PHE A 198 -3.93 0.75 9.58
#